data_AF-I1VUB7-F1
#
_entry.id   AF-I1VUB7-F1
#
_cell.length_a   1.000
_cell.length_b   1.000
_cell.length_c   1.000
_cell.angle_alpha   90.00
_cell.angle_beta   90.00
_cell.angle_gamma   90.00
#
_symmetry.space_group_name_H-M   'P 1'
#
loop_
_entity.id
_entity.type
_entity.pdbx_description
1 polymer ?
#
loop_
_entity_poly.entity_id
_entity_poly.type
_entity_poly.pdbx_seq_one_letter_code
_entity_poly.pdbx_strand_id
1 'polypeptide(L)'
;LLTKKFLNLLKGAPGGIVDLNNAAETLEVQKRRIYDITNVLEGIGLIEKKLKNNIRWKGIDDSRPGEVSDDMSILQADIEALSLQEHSVDQQISEMRDKLRGLTEDENNQ
;
A
#
# COMPACT_ATOMS: atom_id res chain seq x y z
N LEU A 1 15.17 4.68 22.88
CA LEU A 1 16.15 5.34 21.99
C LEU A 1 16.72 4.42 20.91
N LEU A 2 17.13 3.19 21.23
CA LEU A 2 17.81 2.27 20.30
C LEU A 2 17.00 1.96 19.02
N THR A 3 15.73 1.59 19.16
CA THR A 3 14.85 1.28 18.02
C THR A 3 14.72 2.46 17.05
N LYS A 4 14.65 3.69 17.56
CA LYS A 4 14.60 4.90 16.70
C LYS A 4 15.90 5.07 15.91
N LYS A 5 17.06 4.87 16.53
CA LYS A 5 18.35 4.93 15.84
C LYS A 5 18.48 3.83 14.78
N PHE A 6 18.05 2.61 15.12
CA PHE A 6 18.03 1.49 14.17
C PHE A 6 17.11 1.77 12.97
N LEU A 7 15.93 2.33 13.20
CA LEU A 7 15.02 2.72 12.13
C LEU A 7 15.61 3.82 11.23
N ASN A 8 16.35 4.77 11.80
CA ASN A 8 17.04 5.79 11.01
C ASN A 8 18.13 5.19 10.11
N LEU A 9 18.91 4.22 10.62
CA LEU A 9 19.89 3.48 9.81
C LEU A 9 19.21 2.71 8.68
N LEU A 10 18.08 2.07 8.99
CA LEU A 10 17.33 1.26 8.04
C LEU A 10 16.68 2.09 6.92
N LYS A 11 16.15 3.27 7.24
CA LYS A 11 15.58 4.21 6.27
C LYS A 11 16.66 4.95 5.46
N GLY A 12 17.81 5.23 6.06
CA GLY A 12 18.94 5.90 5.40
C GLY A 12 19.82 4.99 4.55
N ALA A 13 19.65 3.66 4.66
CA ALA A 13 20.47 2.70 3.94
C ALA A 13 20.12 2.68 2.43
N PRO A 14 21.12 2.66 1.54
CA PRO A 14 20.88 2.55 0.10
C PRO A 14 20.15 1.24 -0.22
N GLY A 15 19.05 1.33 -0.96
CA GLY A 15 18.19 0.18 -1.25
C GLY A 15 17.42 -0.36 -0.04
N GLY A 16 17.51 0.28 1.13
CA GLY A 16 16.89 -0.15 2.39
C GLY A 16 17.43 -1.48 2.90
N ILE A 17 18.67 -1.83 2.55
CA ILE A 17 19.34 -3.06 2.96
C ILE A 17 20.34 -2.73 4.06
N VAL A 18 20.27 -3.45 5.18
CA VAL A 18 21.16 -3.26 6.32
C VAL A 18 21.84 -4.57 6.69
N ASP A 19 23.17 -4.51 6.85
CA ASP A 19 23.96 -5.58 7.47
C ASP A 19 23.84 -5.49 8.99
N LEU A 20 23.45 -6.59 9.63
CA LEU A 20 23.19 -6.66 11.06
C LEU A 20 24.46 -6.53 11.92
N ASN A 21 25.64 -6.90 11.40
CA ASN A 21 26.90 -6.69 12.10
C ASN A 21 27.27 -5.20 12.06
N ASN A 22 27.18 -4.56 10.89
CA ASN A 22 27.41 -3.12 10.76
C ASN A 22 26.44 -2.32 11.63
N ALA A 23 25.16 -2.70 11.68
CA ALA A 23 24.18 -2.06 12.55
C ALA A 23 24.51 -2.22 14.04
N ALA A 24 25.03 -3.40 14.45
CA ALA A 24 25.47 -3.64 15.83
C ALA A 24 26.67 -2.75 16.20
N GLU A 25 27.66 -2.63 15.31
CA GLU A 25 28.83 -1.76 15.48
C GLU A 25 28.43 -0.28 15.50
N THR A 26 27.66 0.19 14.52
CA THR A 26 27.23 1.59 14.40
C THR A 26 26.38 2.05 15.59
N LEU A 27 25.55 1.16 16.13
CA LEU A 27 24.73 1.47 17.30
C LEU A 27 25.43 1.20 18.63
N GLU A 28 26.66 0.68 18.60
CA GLU A 28 27.46 0.29 19.77
C GLU A 28 26.69 -0.66 20.70
N VAL A 29 26.00 -1.64 20.11
CA VAL A 29 25.23 -2.64 20.86
C VAL A 29 25.62 -4.06 20.49
N GLN A 30 25.36 -4.98 21.42
CA GLN A 30 25.52 -6.40 21.15
C GLN A 30 24.55 -6.85 20.06
N LYS A 31 25.00 -7.76 19.19
CA LYS A 31 24.20 -8.35 18.10
C LYS A 31 22.86 -8.92 18.57
N ARG A 32 22.77 -9.38 19.82
CA ARG A 32 21.53 -9.86 20.43
C ARG A 32 20.44 -8.79 20.49
N ARG A 33 20.77 -7.53 20.74
CA ARG A 33 19.82 -6.40 20.79
C ARG A 33 19.26 -6.05 19.42
N ILE A 34 20.06 -6.25 18.37
CA ILE A 34 19.58 -6.11 16.99
C ILE A 34 18.49 -7.15 16.73
N TYR A 35 18.67 -8.41 17.16
CA TYR A 35 17.64 -9.44 16.99
C TYR A 35 16.33 -9.15 17.73
N ASP A 36 16.39 -8.55 18.92
CA ASP A 36 15.17 -8.13 19.62
C ASP A 36 14.34 -7.16 18.77
N ILE A 37 15.00 -6.25 18.06
CA ILE A 37 14.34 -5.29 17.16
C ILE A 37 13.86 -5.98 15.88
N THR A 38 14.73 -6.77 15.23
CA THR A 38 14.37 -7.42 13.96
C THR A 38 13.24 -8.42 14.13
N ASN A 39 13.18 -9.18 15.22
CA ASN A 39 12.11 -10.14 15.44
C ASN A 39 10.73 -9.46 15.54
N VAL A 40 10.66 -8.31 16.20
CA VAL A 40 9.42 -7.53 16.28
C VAL A 40 9.06 -6.96 14.91
N LEU A 41 10.02 -6.35 14.20
CA LEU A 41 9.77 -5.78 12.88
C LEU A 41 9.42 -6.84 11.82
N GLU A 42 10.02 -8.03 11.90
CA GLU A 42 9.73 -9.18 11.05
C GLU A 42 8.35 -9.77 11.39
N GLY A 43 8.02 -9.89 12.68
CA GLY A 43 6.71 -10.33 13.14
C GLY A 43 5.56 -9.40 12.72
N ILE A 44 5.84 -8.11 12.54
CA ILE A 44 4.88 -7.13 11.99
C ILE A 44 4.93 -7.08 10.46
N GLY A 45 5.95 -7.67 9.82
CA GLY A 45 6.11 -7.68 8.35
C GLY A 45 6.76 -6.43 7.76
N LEU A 46 7.38 -5.56 8.56
CA LEU A 46 8.03 -4.33 8.10
C LEU A 46 9.45 -4.54 7.56
N ILE A 47 10.03 -5.71 7.79
CA ILE A 47 11.32 -6.11 7.23
C ILE A 47 11.25 -7.54 6.74
N GLU A 48 12.23 -7.92 5.93
CA GLU A 48 12.47 -9.33 5.60
C GLU A 48 13.96 -9.65 5.56
N LYS A 49 14.26 -10.94 5.64
CA LYS A 49 15.61 -11.46 5.46
C LYS A 49 15.92 -11.62 3.98
N LYS A 50 16.98 -10.97 3.49
CA LYS A 50 17.48 -11.15 2.11
C LYS A 50 18.57 -12.20 2.03
N LEU A 51 19.62 -12.05 2.85
CA LEU A 51 20.76 -12.95 2.92
C LEU A 51 21.17 -13.14 4.40
N LYS A 52 22.12 -14.04 4.66
CA LYS A 52 22.69 -14.16 6.01
C LYS A 52 23.26 -12.80 6.44
N ASN A 53 22.91 -12.37 7.66
CA ASN A 53 23.23 -11.06 8.22
C ASN A 53 22.66 -9.83 7.48
N ASN A 54 21.78 -9.99 6.48
CA ASN A 54 21.23 -8.87 5.74
C ASN A 54 19.70 -8.85 5.76
N ILE A 55 19.14 -7.72 6.19
CA ILE A 55 17.70 -7.47 6.17
C ILE A 55 17.35 -6.37 5.19
N ARG A 56 16.14 -6.40 4.66
CA ARG A 56 15.58 -5.36 3.78
C ARG A 56 14.36 -4.74 4.44
N TRP A 57 14.27 -3.40 4.40
CA TRP A 57 13.08 -2.66 4.75
C TRP A 57 11.96 -2.92 3.74
N LYS A 58 10.83 -3.42 4.25
CA LYS A 58 9.56 -3.62 3.51
C LYS A 58 8.52 -2.57 3.82
N GLY A 59 8.65 -1.89 4.96
CA GLY A 59 7.66 -0.92 5.40
C GLY A 59 7.39 0.12 4.31
N ILE A 60 6.14 0.59 4.26
CA ILE A 60 5.69 1.66 3.36
C ILE A 60 6.68 2.81 3.53
N ASP A 61 7.54 2.97 2.54
CA ASP A 61 8.34 4.15 2.43
C ASP A 61 7.40 5.18 1.80
N ASP A 62 7.15 6.29 2.51
CA ASP A 62 6.58 7.49 1.90
C ASP A 62 7.41 7.95 0.67
N SER A 63 8.58 7.35 0.45
CA SER A 63 9.56 7.63 -0.60
C SER A 63 9.83 6.49 -1.59
N ARG A 64 9.12 5.34 -1.57
CA ARG A 64 9.24 4.28 -2.61
C ARG A 64 8.03 4.26 -3.54
N PRO A 65 8.06 5.03 -4.63
CA PRO A 65 7.07 4.95 -5.70
C PRO A 65 7.32 3.74 -6.64
N GLY A 66 8.06 2.72 -6.24
CA GLY A 66 8.58 1.71 -7.19
C GLY A 66 7.67 0.50 -7.43
N GLU A 67 7.13 -0.08 -6.35
CA GLU A 67 6.32 -1.31 -6.44
C GLU A 67 4.87 -1.06 -6.04
N VAL A 68 4.62 -0.22 -5.04
CA VAL A 68 3.26 0.17 -4.63
C VAL A 68 2.61 1.12 -5.65
N SER A 69 3.41 1.92 -6.37
CA SER A 69 2.89 2.88 -7.34
C SER A 69 2.26 2.21 -8.56
N ASP A 70 2.80 1.09 -9.03
CA ASP A 70 2.31 0.43 -10.23
C ASP A 70 0.96 -0.25 -9.95
N ASP A 71 0.90 -1.03 -8.86
CA ASP A 71 -0.35 -1.61 -8.37
C ASP A 71 -1.40 -0.55 -8.03
N MET A 72 -0.99 0.56 -7.40
CA MET A 72 -1.90 1.69 -7.11
C MET A 72 -2.40 2.37 -8.39
N SER A 73 -1.56 2.49 -9.43
CA SER A 73 -1.96 3.07 -10.72
C SER A 73 -2.97 2.18 -11.44
N ILE A 74 -2.77 0.86 -11.41
CA ILE A 74 -3.70 -0.12 -11.97
C ILE A 74 -5.03 -0.08 -11.22
N LEU A 75 -4.98 -0.11 -9.88
CA LEU A 75 -6.19 -0.01 -9.05
C LEU A 75 -6.93 1.32 -9.27
N GLN A 76 -6.21 2.42 -9.47
CA GLN A 76 -6.80 3.72 -9.76
C GLN A 76 -7.51 3.72 -11.13
N ALA A 77 -6.90 3.12 -12.15
CA ALA A 77 -7.51 2.96 -13.46
C ALA A 77 -8.76 2.06 -13.41
N ASP A 78 -8.72 0.98 -12.62
CA ASP A 78 -9.88 0.10 -12.40
C ASP A 78 -11.03 0.85 -11.70
N ILE A 79 -10.72 1.69 -10.71
CA ILE A 79 -11.71 2.55 -10.03
C ILE A 79 -12.37 3.51 -11.02
N GLU A 80 -11.60 4.16 -11.88
CA GLU A 80 -12.14 5.08 -12.90
C GLU A 80 -13.02 4.35 -13.91
N ALA A 81 -12.59 3.17 -14.38
CA ALA A 81 -13.37 2.36 -15.31
C ALA A 81 -14.71 1.90 -14.69
N LEU A 82 -14.67 1.46 -13.42
CA LEU A 82 -15.87 1.05 -12.69
C LEU A 82 -16.83 2.22 -12.46
N SER A 83 -16.31 3.41 -12.14
CA SER A 83 -17.13 4.60 -11.96
C SER A 83 -17.85 5.04 -13.25
N LEU A 84 -17.17 4.95 -14.40
CA LEU A 84 -17.80 5.19 -15.71
C LEU A 84 -18.90 4.18 -16.01
N GLN A 85 -18.68 2.90 -15.68
CA GLN A 85 -19.67 1.86 -15.86
C GLN A 85 -20.91 2.09 -14.96
N GLU A 86 -20.71 2.45 -13.69
CA GLU A 86 -21.78 2.80 -12.76
C GLU A 86 -22.62 3.96 -13.31
N HIS A 87 -21.96 5.03 -13.79
CA HIS A 87 -22.65 6.19 -14.35
C HIS A 87 -23.50 5.84 -15.58
N SER A 88 -22.99 4.96 -16.46
CA SER A 88 -23.75 4.51 -17.63
C SER A 88 -24.99 3.71 -17.24
N VAL A 89 -24.88 2.85 -16.21
CA VAL A 89 -26.01 2.09 -15.70
C VAL A 89 -27.06 3.02 -15.08
N ASP A 90 -26.64 4.01 -14.28
CA ASP A 90 -27.55 5.00 -13.70
C ASP A 90 -28.29 5.82 -14.76
N GLN A 91 -27.61 6.18 -15.85
CA GLN A 91 -28.25 6.87 -16.97
C GLN A 91 -29.34 5.99 -17.61
N GLN A 92 -29.04 4.72 -17.90
CA GLN A 92 -30.02 3.79 -18.47
C GLN A 92 -31.23 3.58 -17.54
N ILE A 93 -30.98 3.50 -16.23
CA ILE A 93 -32.05 3.40 -15.23
C ILE A 93 -32.93 4.65 -15.27
N SER A 94 -32.34 5.84 -15.35
CA SER A 94 -33.11 7.10 -15.45
C SER A 94 -33.94 7.14 -16.72
N GLU A 95 -33.36 6.82 -17.88
CA GLU A 95 -34.06 6.81 -19.16
C GLU A 95 -35.23 5.83 -19.19
N MET A 96 -35.05 4.62 -18.64
CA MET A 96 -36.14 3.65 -18.54
C MET A 96 -37.24 4.13 -17.58
N ARG A 97 -36.89 4.77 -16.47
CA ARG A 97 -37.88 5.35 -15.53
C ARG A 97 -38.68 6.46 -16.20
N ASP A 98 -38.04 7.34 -16.96
CA ASP A 98 -38.74 8.42 -17.68
C ASP A 98 -39.64 7.88 -18.79
N LYS A 99 -39.20 6.86 -19.55
CA LYS A 99 -40.06 6.17 -20.53
C LYS A 99 -41.27 5.51 -19.89
N LEU A 100 -41.08 4.81 -18.77
CA LEU A 100 -42.19 4.20 -18.02
C LEU A 100 -43.18 5.25 -17.55
N ARG A 101 -42.69 6.37 -17.01
CA ARG A 101 -43.54 7.48 -16.58
C ARG A 101 -44.39 8.01 -17.74
N GLY A 102 -43.77 8.28 -18.89
CA GLY A 102 -44.48 8.76 -20.08
C GLY A 102 -45.57 7.79 -20.55
N LEU A 103 -45.30 6.48 -20.58
CA LEU A 103 -46.29 5.47 -20.95
C LEU A 103 -47.48 5.42 -19.97
N THR A 104 -47.23 5.51 -18.66
CA THR A 104 -48.31 5.55 -17.66
C THR A 104 -49.10 6.86 -17.64
N GLU A 105 -48.50 7.98 -18.05
CA GLU A 105 -49.18 9.27 -18.14
C GLU A 105 -50.05 9.37 -19.42
N ASP A 106 -49.64 8.76 -20.53
CA ASP A 106 -50.43 8.68 -21.76
C ASP A 106 -51.64 7.74 -21.64
N GLU A 107 -51.51 6.60 -20.92
CA GLU A 107 -52.63 5.67 -20.69
C GLU A 107 -53.71 6.25 -19.76
N ASN A 108 -53.38 7.23 -18.91
CA ASN A 108 -54.32 7.84 -17.96
C ASN A 108 -55.01 9.11 -18.53
N ASN A 109 -54.70 9.50 -19.77
CA ASN A 109 -55.22 10.68 -20.46
C ASN A 109 -56.09 10.34 -21.69
N GLN A 110 -56.56 9.09 -21.79
CA GLN A 110 -57.62 8.62 -22.70
C GLN A 110 -58.85 8.18 -21.90
#